data_AF-A0A367GH58-F1
#
_entry.id   AF-A0A367GH58-F1
#
_cell.length_a   1.000
_cell.length_b   1.000
_cell.length_c   1.000
_cell.angle_alpha   90.00
_cell.angle_beta   90.00
_cell.angle_gamma   90.00
#
_symmetry.space_group_name_H-M   'P 1'
#
loop_
_entity.id
_entity.type
_entity.pdbx_description
1 polymer ?
#
loop_
_entity_poly.entity_id
_entity_poly.type
_entity_poly.pdbx_seq_one_letter_code
_entity_poly.pdbx_strand_id
1 'polypeptide(L)'
;MRVLLFGKVSYYTMDTGSRIKLVREHRGLTQQKLGEMLGYGKSSANRIAQYEMGYRSPKANRLKEIAKAMNIREEIFLMPDETPIDLLRILIWYDWEHEGVLQLATSRTANTPPGKTVSPIIYSEQLPLNRLLLDWADQKHSLSVRKITRADYLEWMLQWPPRLP
;
A
#
# COMPACT_ATOMS: atom_id res chain seq x y z
N MET A 1 13.34 -2.99 -30.92
CA MET A 1 13.44 -4.46 -30.80
C MET A 1 13.11 -4.83 -29.36
N ARG A 2 11.94 -5.43 -29.10
CA ARG A 2 11.50 -5.84 -27.75
C ARG A 2 11.67 -7.36 -27.63
N VAL A 3 12.47 -7.80 -26.67
CA VAL A 3 12.59 -9.22 -26.31
C VAL A 3 11.37 -9.56 -25.45
N LEU A 4 10.60 -10.56 -25.88
CA LEU A 4 9.54 -11.18 -25.11
C LEU A 4 10.18 -12.09 -24.06
N LEU A 5 10.08 -11.71 -22.78
CA LEU A 5 10.26 -12.64 -21.66
C LEU A 5 8.89 -12.89 -21.04
N PHE A 6 8.51 -14.16 -20.96
CA PHE A 6 7.30 -14.62 -20.30
C PHE A 6 7.27 -14.15 -18.85
N GLY A 7 6.36 -13.22 -18.56
CA GLY A 7 6.09 -12.73 -17.22
C GLY A 7 5.09 -11.58 -17.37
N LYS A 8 3.94 -11.67 -16.69
CA LYS A 8 2.96 -10.58 -16.67
C LYS A 8 3.70 -9.29 -16.34
N VAL A 9 3.74 -8.36 -17.29
CA VAL A 9 4.27 -7.04 -16.98
C VAL A 9 3.19 -6.31 -16.19
N SER A 10 3.36 -6.28 -14.87
CA SER A 10 2.51 -5.51 -13.96
C SER A 10 2.93 -4.05 -14.08
N TYR A 11 2.22 -3.28 -14.90
CA TYR A 11 2.64 -1.92 -15.22
C TYR A 11 2.20 -0.85 -14.20
N TYR A 12 1.48 -1.17 -13.11
CA TYR A 12 0.80 -0.11 -12.36
C TYR A 12 0.75 -0.22 -10.83
N THR A 13 1.25 -1.31 -10.22
CA THR A 13 1.34 -1.42 -8.75
C THR A 13 2.54 -2.25 -8.35
N MET A 14 3.27 -1.83 -7.32
CA MET A 14 4.39 -2.53 -6.70
C MET A 14 3.98 -3.97 -6.40
N ASP A 15 4.82 -4.91 -6.83
CA ASP A 15 4.57 -6.32 -6.64
C ASP A 15 4.64 -6.71 -5.15
N THR A 16 4.09 -7.87 -4.82
CA THR A 16 4.01 -8.34 -3.43
C THR A 16 5.40 -8.48 -2.77
N GLY A 17 6.44 -8.88 -3.52
CA GLY A 17 7.80 -9.01 -3.00
C GLY A 17 8.39 -7.66 -2.62
N SER A 18 8.24 -6.66 -3.50
CA SER A 18 8.64 -5.29 -3.23
C SER A 18 7.88 -4.67 -2.04
N ARG A 19 6.58 -4.96 -1.89
CA ARG A 19 5.79 -4.60 -0.69
C ARG A 19 6.31 -5.26 0.59
N ILE A 20 6.66 -6.55 0.55
CA ILE A 20 7.26 -7.24 1.70
C ILE A 20 8.56 -6.55 2.11
N LYS A 21 9.43 -6.24 1.14
CA LYS A 21 10.70 -5.55 1.40
C LYS A 21 10.49 -4.18 2.04
N LEU A 22 9.62 -3.36 1.46
CA LEU A 22 9.32 -2.02 1.96
C LEU A 22 8.86 -2.06 3.43
N VAL A 23 7.90 -2.93 3.74
CA VAL A 23 7.38 -3.03 5.11
C VAL A 23 8.43 -3.59 6.06
N ARG A 24 9.19 -4.61 5.64
CA ARG A 24 10.28 -5.18 6.45
C ARG A 24 11.29 -4.11 6.85
N GLU A 25 11.71 -3.28 5.90
CA GLU A 25 12.68 -2.21 6.12
C GLU A 25 12.10 -1.09 6.98
N HIS A 26 10.83 -0.71 6.75
CA HIS A 26 10.11 0.23 7.59
C HIS A 26 9.98 -0.25 9.05
N ARG A 27 9.92 -1.57 9.28
CA ARG A 27 9.92 -2.19 10.61
C ARG A 27 11.33 -2.36 11.20
N GLY A 28 12.40 -1.98 10.48
CA GLY A 28 13.79 -2.16 10.92
C GLY A 28 14.24 -3.63 10.98
N LEU A 29 13.55 -4.54 10.28
CA LEU A 29 13.83 -5.97 10.32
C LEU A 29 14.85 -6.37 9.26
N THR A 30 15.78 -7.26 9.60
CA THR A 30 16.61 -7.95 8.60
C THR A 30 15.82 -9.09 7.95
N GLN A 31 16.25 -9.53 6.76
CA GLN A 31 15.67 -10.72 6.11
C GLN A 31 15.77 -11.96 7.03
N GLN A 32 16.89 -12.09 7.74
CA GLN A 32 17.09 -13.16 8.74
C GLN A 32 16.04 -13.07 9.84
N LYS A 33 15.84 -11.89 10.44
CA LYS A 33 14.92 -11.73 11.57
C LYS A 33 13.48 -12.02 11.18
N LEU A 34 13.03 -11.52 10.02
CA LEU A 34 11.68 -11.82 9.52
C LEU A 34 11.52 -13.32 9.24
N GLY A 35 12.54 -13.96 8.65
CA GLY A 35 12.49 -15.40 8.39
C GLY A 35 12.45 -16.25 9.65
N GLU A 36 13.12 -15.81 10.72
CA GLU A 36 13.07 -16.45 12.04
C GLU A 36 11.68 -16.33 12.66
N MET A 37 11.06 -15.14 12.58
CA MET A 37 9.68 -14.90 13.05
C MET A 37 8.67 -15.81 12.32
N LEU A 38 8.98 -16.24 11.10
CA LEU A 38 8.16 -17.13 10.27
C LEU A 38 8.53 -18.62 10.39
N GLY A 39 9.51 -18.96 11.23
CA GLY A 39 9.90 -20.34 11.51
C GLY A 39 10.71 -21.02 10.40
N TYR A 40 11.44 -20.28 9.56
CA TYR A 40 12.24 -20.87 8.47
C TYR A 40 13.60 -21.44 8.90
N GLY A 41 13.99 -21.28 10.18
CA GLY A 41 15.22 -21.84 10.74
C GLY A 41 16.47 -21.42 9.96
N LYS A 42 17.31 -22.39 9.57
CA LYS A 42 18.57 -22.13 8.83
C LYS A 42 18.37 -21.45 7.46
N SER A 43 17.14 -21.48 6.91
CA SER A 43 16.82 -20.88 5.60
C SER A 43 16.17 -19.50 5.70
N SER A 44 16.19 -18.87 6.88
CA SER A 44 15.43 -17.64 7.17
C SER A 44 15.73 -16.50 6.21
N ALA A 45 16.98 -16.02 6.14
CA ALA A 45 17.33 -14.94 5.22
C ALA A 45 17.06 -15.28 3.75
N ASN A 46 17.47 -16.47 3.32
CA ASN A 46 17.37 -16.88 1.91
C ASN A 46 15.89 -16.97 1.45
N ARG A 47 14.98 -17.45 2.30
CA ARG A 47 13.57 -17.53 1.95
C ARG A 47 12.93 -16.16 1.76
N ILE A 48 13.25 -15.20 2.63
CA ILE A 48 12.76 -13.83 2.52
C ILE A 48 13.34 -13.14 1.29
N ALA A 49 14.63 -13.30 1.04
CA ALA A 49 15.27 -12.76 -0.16
C ALA A 49 14.59 -13.26 -1.45
N GLN A 50 14.27 -14.57 -1.53
CA GLN A 50 13.54 -15.15 -2.66
C GLN A 50 12.16 -14.52 -2.87
N TYR A 51 11.46 -14.15 -1.80
CA TYR A 51 10.18 -13.43 -1.89
C TYR A 51 10.39 -12.00 -2.38
N GLU A 52 11.34 -11.27 -1.80
CA GLU A 52 11.58 -9.85 -2.12
C GLU A 52 12.09 -9.62 -3.54
N MET A 53 12.80 -10.59 -4.12
CA MET A 53 13.28 -10.52 -5.50
C MET A 53 12.30 -11.12 -6.53
N GLY A 54 11.13 -11.58 -6.09
CA GLY A 54 10.13 -12.21 -6.97
C GLY A 54 10.49 -13.61 -7.48
N TYR A 55 11.62 -14.20 -7.05
CA TYR A 55 12.00 -15.57 -7.41
C TYR A 55 10.98 -16.60 -6.91
N ARG A 56 10.34 -16.31 -5.77
CA ARG A 56 9.24 -17.10 -5.24
C ARG A 56 8.09 -16.17 -4.85
N SER A 57 6.85 -16.61 -5.08
CA SER A 57 5.66 -15.92 -4.57
C SER A 57 5.12 -16.64 -3.33
N PRO A 58 4.90 -15.95 -2.18
CA PRO A 58 4.23 -16.55 -1.03
C PRO A 58 2.76 -16.84 -1.33
N LYS A 59 2.24 -17.97 -0.83
CA LYS A 59 0.79 -18.28 -0.89
C LYS A 59 0.01 -17.38 0.07
N ALA A 60 -1.30 -17.23 -0.16
CA ALA A 60 -2.19 -16.39 0.66
C ALA A 60 -2.03 -16.61 2.18
N ASN A 61 -2.11 -17.85 2.68
CA ASN A 61 -1.90 -18.15 4.11
C ASN A 61 -0.53 -17.65 4.62
N ARG A 62 0.51 -17.76 3.79
CA ARG A 62 1.84 -17.27 4.15
C ARG A 62 1.88 -15.73 4.17
N LEU A 63 1.19 -15.06 3.26
CA LEU A 63 1.06 -13.59 3.28
C LEU A 63 0.38 -13.11 4.57
N LYS A 64 -0.65 -13.81 5.04
CA LYS A 64 -1.30 -13.50 6.34
C LYS A 64 -0.34 -13.64 7.52
N GLU A 65 0.48 -14.69 7.54
CA GLU A 65 1.51 -14.87 8.57
C GLU A 65 2.59 -13.77 8.50
N ILE A 66 3.02 -13.39 7.29
CA ILE A 66 3.98 -12.29 7.07
C ILE A 66 3.38 -10.97 7.57
N ALA A 67 2.13 -10.68 7.24
CA ALA A 67 1.40 -9.50 7.73
C ALA A 67 1.33 -9.46 9.25
N LYS A 68 0.97 -10.60 9.87
CA LYS A 68 0.93 -10.74 11.33
C LYS A 68 2.30 -10.53 11.97
N ALA A 69 3.36 -11.11 11.40
CA ALA A 69 4.73 -10.96 11.90
C ALA A 69 5.18 -9.49 11.89
N MET A 70 4.75 -8.72 10.89
CA MET A 70 5.07 -7.30 10.78
C MET A 70 4.00 -6.37 11.39
N ASN A 71 2.99 -6.92 12.06
CA ASN A 71 1.87 -6.17 12.65
C ASN A 71 1.22 -5.18 11.66
N ILE A 72 0.77 -5.69 10.52
CA ILE A 72 0.01 -4.93 9.52
C ILE A 72 -1.26 -5.70 9.13
N ARG A 73 -2.13 -5.02 8.40
CA ARG A 73 -3.30 -5.63 7.76
C ARG A 73 -2.91 -6.59 6.64
N GLU A 74 -3.58 -7.74 6.55
CA GLU A 74 -3.28 -8.78 5.54
C GLU A 74 -3.63 -8.32 4.12
N GLU A 75 -4.61 -7.44 4.00
CA GLU A 75 -5.10 -6.83 2.77
C GLU A 75 -4.01 -6.02 2.05
N ILE A 76 -2.98 -5.57 2.76
CA ILE A 76 -1.80 -4.91 2.19
C ILE A 76 -1.04 -5.84 1.24
N PHE A 77 -1.02 -7.13 1.55
CA PHE A 77 -0.36 -8.12 0.70
C PHE A 77 -1.32 -8.82 -0.24
N LEU A 78 -2.53 -9.14 0.25
CA LEU A 78 -3.53 -9.87 -0.54
C LEU A 78 -4.10 -9.00 -1.66
N MET A 79 -4.24 -7.68 -1.44
CA MET A 79 -4.83 -6.72 -2.39
C MET A 79 -6.11 -7.25 -3.03
N PRO A 80 -7.16 -7.56 -2.24
CA PRO A 80 -8.49 -7.82 -2.81
C PRO A 80 -8.97 -6.61 -3.64
N ASP A 81 -9.98 -6.82 -4.48
CA ASP A 81 -10.57 -5.82 -5.37
C ASP A 81 -12.11 -5.92 -5.43
N GLU A 82 -12.72 -6.55 -4.43
CA GLU A 82 -14.15 -6.90 -4.44
C GLU A 82 -15.06 -5.79 -3.88
N THR A 83 -14.54 -4.97 -2.96
CA THR A 83 -15.32 -3.93 -2.27
C THR A 83 -14.84 -2.52 -2.59
N PRO A 84 -15.68 -1.48 -2.40
CA PRO A 84 -15.24 -0.09 -2.53
C PRO A 84 -14.04 0.28 -1.64
N ILE A 85 -13.94 -0.34 -0.45
CA ILE A 85 -12.81 -0.15 0.47
C ILE A 85 -11.53 -0.72 -0.14
N ASP A 86 -11.63 -1.87 -0.80
CA ASP A 86 -10.51 -2.50 -1.49
C ASP A 86 -10.02 -1.66 -2.66
N LEU A 87 -10.95 -1.11 -3.44
CA LEU A 87 -10.62 -0.18 -4.53
C LEU A 87 -9.92 1.08 -4.00
N LEU A 88 -10.40 1.65 -2.89
CA LEU A 88 -9.71 2.78 -2.24
C LEU A 88 -8.31 2.41 -1.77
N ARG A 89 -8.11 1.21 -1.20
CA ARG A 89 -6.77 0.73 -0.82
C ARG A 89 -5.83 0.68 -2.03
N ILE A 90 -6.31 0.14 -3.15
CA ILE A 90 -5.55 0.08 -4.40
C ILE A 90 -5.17 1.49 -4.85
N LEU A 91 -6.09 2.45 -4.81
CA LEU A 91 -5.84 3.84 -5.20
C LEU A 91 -4.86 4.55 -4.25
N ILE A 92 -4.93 4.29 -2.94
CA ILE A 92 -3.97 4.80 -1.95
C ILE A 92 -2.55 4.29 -2.26
N TRP A 93 -2.40 3.00 -2.55
CA TRP A 93 -1.11 2.42 -2.92
C TRP A 93 -0.60 2.95 -4.27
N TYR A 94 -1.50 3.12 -5.23
CA TYR A 94 -1.15 3.70 -6.52
C TYR A 94 -0.62 5.13 -6.37
N ASP A 95 -1.26 5.96 -5.55
CA ASP A 95 -0.83 7.35 -5.27
C ASP A 95 0.49 7.42 -4.50
N TRP A 96 0.75 6.45 -3.63
CA TRP A 96 2.04 6.31 -2.93
C TRP A 96 3.21 6.03 -3.89
N GLU A 97 2.96 5.24 -4.94
CA GLU A 97 3.96 4.92 -5.96
C GLU A 97 4.11 6.03 -7.00
N HIS A 98 3.04 6.78 -7.25
CA HIS A 98 2.95 7.81 -8.27
C HIS A 98 2.52 9.14 -7.62
N GLU A 99 3.44 9.74 -6.87
CA GLU A 99 3.19 10.97 -6.12
C GLU A 99 2.54 12.05 -7.02
N GLY A 100 1.38 12.55 -6.61
CA GLY A 100 0.69 13.67 -7.27
C GLY A 100 -0.24 13.31 -8.42
N VAL A 101 -0.49 12.02 -8.70
CA VAL A 101 -1.42 11.63 -9.77
C VAL A 101 -2.90 11.83 -9.39
N LEU A 102 -3.28 11.57 -8.13
CA LEU A 102 -4.67 11.65 -7.68
C LEU A 102 -4.93 12.91 -6.83
N GLN A 103 -6.01 13.63 -7.13
CA GLN A 103 -6.53 14.70 -6.27
C GLN A 103 -7.81 14.24 -5.60
N LEU A 104 -7.94 14.52 -4.31
CA LEU A 104 -9.13 14.19 -3.54
C LEU A 104 -9.96 15.44 -3.41
N ALA A 105 -11.17 15.44 -4.00
CA ALA A 105 -12.09 16.54 -3.77
C ALA A 105 -13.01 16.19 -2.61
N THR A 106 -13.06 17.09 -1.64
CA THR A 106 -14.04 17.07 -0.57
C THR A 106 -15.09 18.14 -0.88
N SER A 107 -16.24 18.13 -0.20
CA SER A 107 -17.25 19.21 -0.37
C SER A 107 -16.67 20.61 -0.13
N ARG A 108 -15.52 20.72 0.57
CA ARG A 108 -14.80 21.98 0.80
C ARG A 108 -13.96 22.46 -0.39
N THR A 109 -13.57 21.59 -1.32
CA THR A 109 -12.65 21.91 -2.43
C THR A 109 -13.31 21.92 -3.80
N ALA A 110 -14.61 21.59 -3.88
CA ALA A 110 -15.38 21.54 -5.14
C ALA A 110 -15.38 22.85 -5.95
N ASN A 111 -15.07 23.99 -5.31
CA ASN A 111 -15.10 25.32 -5.94
C ASN A 111 -13.72 25.84 -6.41
N THR A 112 -12.64 25.04 -6.32
CA THR A 112 -11.33 25.47 -6.81
C THR A 112 -11.17 25.06 -8.28
N PRO A 113 -10.93 25.98 -9.22
CA PRO A 113 -10.70 25.62 -10.61
C PRO A 113 -9.45 24.72 -10.69
N PRO A 114 -9.50 23.57 -11.40
CA PRO A 114 -8.34 22.72 -11.56
C PRO A 114 -7.25 23.50 -12.30
N GLY A 115 -6.19 23.88 -11.60
CA GLY A 115 -5.03 24.52 -12.22
C GLY A 115 -4.31 23.53 -13.13
N LYS A 116 -4.42 23.71 -14.45
CA LYS A 116 -3.66 23.12 -15.60
C LYS A 116 -3.31 21.61 -15.62
N THR A 117 -3.62 20.84 -14.59
CA THR A 117 -3.39 19.40 -14.50
C THR A 117 -4.74 18.77 -14.16
N VAL A 118 -5.28 18.00 -15.11
CA VAL A 118 -6.54 17.27 -14.93
C VAL A 118 -6.25 16.02 -14.10
N SER A 119 -6.16 16.18 -12.77
CA SER A 119 -6.09 15.04 -11.88
C SER A 119 -7.49 14.44 -11.70
N PRO A 120 -7.64 13.10 -11.71
CA PRO A 120 -8.92 12.46 -11.38
C PRO A 120 -9.37 12.86 -9.97
N ILE A 121 -10.67 13.16 -9.83
CA ILE A 121 -11.33 13.47 -8.56
C ILE A 121 -12.13 12.25 -8.09
N ILE A 122 -11.92 11.85 -6.83
CA ILE A 122 -12.70 10.79 -6.18
C ILE A 122 -13.61 11.42 -5.13
N TYR A 123 -14.92 11.17 -5.22
CA TYR A 123 -15.92 11.61 -4.23
C TYR A 123 -16.98 10.53 -4.01
N SER A 124 -17.63 10.54 -2.85
CA SER A 124 -18.78 9.69 -2.56
C SER A 124 -19.75 10.41 -1.62
N GLU A 125 -21.04 10.29 -1.89
CA GLU A 125 -22.09 10.78 -0.97
C GLU A 125 -22.44 9.75 0.11
N GLN A 126 -22.01 8.50 -0.04
CA GLN A 126 -22.23 7.47 0.97
C GLN A 126 -21.34 7.75 2.18
N LEU A 127 -21.97 8.04 3.32
CA LEU A 127 -21.29 8.46 4.56
C LEU A 127 -20.08 7.59 4.94
N PRO A 128 -20.12 6.24 4.89
CA PRO A 128 -18.96 5.42 5.26
C PRO A 128 -17.77 5.63 4.32
N LEU A 129 -18.02 5.66 3.01
CA LEU A 129 -16.98 5.80 2.00
C LEU A 129 -16.42 7.23 1.97
N ASN A 130 -17.29 8.22 2.14
CA ASN A 130 -16.88 9.62 2.25
C ASN A 130 -15.96 9.86 3.45
N ARG A 131 -16.25 9.25 4.61
CA ARG A 131 -15.37 9.35 5.79
C ARG A 131 -13.97 8.82 5.51
N LEU A 132 -13.87 7.70 4.79
CA LEU A 132 -12.60 7.12 4.39
C LEU A 132 -11.83 7.98 3.38
N LEU A 133 -12.53 8.61 2.44
CA LEU A 133 -11.95 9.58 1.51
C LEU A 133 -11.44 10.83 2.22
N LEU A 134 -12.18 11.33 3.21
CA LEU A 134 -11.77 12.46 4.04
C LEU A 134 -10.52 12.13 4.86
N ASP A 135 -10.47 10.97 5.50
CA ASP A 135 -9.28 10.50 6.22
C ASP A 135 -8.04 10.47 5.31
N TRP A 136 -8.17 9.90 4.10
CA TRP A 136 -7.09 9.91 3.13
C TRP A 136 -6.68 11.33 2.71
N ALA A 137 -7.63 12.23 2.45
CA ALA A 137 -7.35 13.62 2.11
C ALA A 137 -6.60 14.37 3.23
N ASP A 138 -6.97 14.14 4.48
CA ASP A 138 -6.33 14.75 5.64
C ASP A 138 -4.88 14.27 5.81
N GLN A 139 -4.60 12.99 5.55
CA GLN A 139 -3.23 12.46 5.57
C GLN A 139 -2.39 13.03 4.43
N LYS A 140 -2.94 13.12 3.22
CA LYS A 140 -2.24 13.75 2.08
C LYS A 140 -1.91 15.22 2.36
N HIS A 141 -2.86 15.96 2.92
CA HIS A 141 -2.64 17.35 3.31
C HIS A 141 -1.58 17.46 4.41
N SER A 142 -1.67 16.62 5.44
CA SER A 142 -0.68 16.59 6.53
C SER A 142 0.73 16.28 6.01
N LEU A 143 0.87 15.40 5.01
CA LEU A 143 2.15 15.12 4.37
C LEU A 143 2.65 16.32 3.55
N SER A 144 1.78 16.98 2.78
CA SER A 144 2.18 18.11 1.92
C SER A 144 2.62 19.34 2.71
N VAL A 145 2.01 19.60 3.87
CA VAL A 145 2.42 20.67 4.80
C VAL A 145 3.53 20.22 5.77
N ARG A 146 4.10 19.02 5.59
CA ARG A 146 5.16 18.43 6.41
C ARG A 146 4.81 18.27 7.90
N LYS A 147 3.53 18.13 8.22
CA LYS A 147 3.04 17.79 9.57
C LYS A 147 3.35 16.34 9.95
N ILE A 148 3.36 15.44 8.96
CA ILE A 148 3.76 14.05 9.11
C ILE A 148 4.90 13.73 8.14
N THR A 149 5.71 12.74 8.46
CA THR A 149 6.74 12.24 7.56
C THR A 149 6.16 11.21 6.58
N ARG A 150 6.93 10.88 5.54
CA ARG A 150 6.60 9.79 4.61
C ARG A 150 6.52 8.43 5.32
N ALA A 151 7.31 8.24 6.39
CA ALA A 151 7.26 7.03 7.22
C ALA A 151 5.97 6.97 8.06
N ASP A 152 5.50 8.10 8.60
CA ASP A 152 4.23 8.18 9.32
C ASP A 152 3.05 7.89 8.38
N TYR A 153 3.08 8.44 7.16
CA TYR A 153 2.06 8.18 6.13
C TYR A 153 2.04 6.69 5.74
N LEU A 154 3.22 6.06 5.57
CA LEU A 154 3.31 4.62 5.35
C LEU A 154 2.71 3.83 6.52
N GLU A 155 2.98 4.23 7.77
CA GLU A 155 2.39 3.55 8.92
C GLU A 155 0.86 3.61 8.92
N TRP A 156 0.29 4.77 8.61
CA TRP A 156 -1.14 4.91 8.43
C TRP A 156 -1.66 3.98 7.32
N MET A 157 -1.02 3.94 6.14
CA MET A 157 -1.41 3.03 5.05
C MET A 157 -1.44 1.57 5.48
N LEU A 158 -0.45 1.12 6.29
CA LEU A 158 -0.33 -0.27 6.75
C LEU A 158 -1.42 -0.69 7.74
N GLN A 159 -2.06 0.28 8.40
CA GLN A 159 -3.15 0.06 9.34
C GLN A 159 -4.53 0.46 8.79
N TRP A 160 -4.59 1.06 7.59
CA TRP A 160 -5.82 1.56 6.98
C TRP A 160 -6.71 0.43 6.42
N PRO A 161 -8.06 0.52 6.44
CA PRO A 161 -8.85 1.58 7.05
C PRO A 161 -8.76 1.51 8.58
N PRO A 162 -9.01 2.61 9.30
CA PRO A 162 -9.19 2.53 10.74
C PRO A 162 -10.27 1.51 11.07
N ARG A 163 -10.13 0.80 12.20
CA ARG A 163 -11.26 0.00 12.71
C ARG A 163 -12.39 1.00 12.96
N LEU A 164 -13.48 0.88 12.20
CA LEU A 164 -14.67 1.65 12.47
C LEU A 164 -15.14 1.25 13.88
N PRO A 165 -15.40 2.23 14.78
CA PRO A 165 -15.94 1.93 16.10
C PRO A 165 -17.29 1.23 16.01
#